data_AF-A0AAD8FYR1-F1
#
_entry.id   AF-A0AAD8FYR1-F1
#
_cell.length_a   1.000
_cell.length_b   1.000
_cell.length_c   1.000
_cell.angle_alpha   90.00
_cell.angle_beta   90.00
_cell.angle_gamma   90.00
#
_symmetry.space_group_name_H-M   'P 1'
#
loop_
_entity.id
_entity.type
_entity.pdbx_description
1 polymer ?
#
loop_
_entity_poly.entity_id
_entity_poly.type
_entity_poly.pdbx_seq_one_letter_code
_entity_poly.pdbx_strand_id
1 'polypeptide(L)'
;VKIDKDKQLVILDEEYEVSEGVGSNRSVSLTTSTFIVYSYKYQHDDGRVSYPLCFIFSSPVGCKPEQQMMYAGSKNKLVKTVELTKVFEIRNTEDLTEEWLREKLGFFG
;
A
#
# COMPACT_ATOMS: atom_id res chain seq x y z
N VAL A 1 -0.25 3.64 6.84
CA VAL A 1 -1.07 3.11 7.96
C VAL A 1 -0.23 2.11 8.75
N LYS A 2 -0.17 2.21 10.09
CA LYS A 2 0.65 1.35 10.95
C LYS A 2 -0.16 0.68 12.06
N ILE A 3 0.41 -0.35 12.69
CA ILE A 3 -0.16 -0.99 13.89
C ILE A 3 0.53 -0.42 15.13
N ASP A 4 -0.24 0.21 16.03
CA ASP A 4 0.17 0.56 17.38
C ASP A 4 0.20 -0.71 18.23
N LYS A 5 1.41 -1.10 18.68
CA LYS A 5 1.62 -2.35 19.42
C LYS A 5 0.99 -2.35 20.80
N ASP A 6 1.01 -1.20 21.48
CA ASP A 6 0.54 -1.08 22.87
C ASP A 6 -1.00 -1.06 22.91
N LYS A 7 -1.61 -0.43 21.90
CA LYS A 7 -3.08 -0.32 21.79
C LYS A 7 -3.72 -1.42 20.95
N GLN A 8 -2.92 -2.19 20.20
CA GLN A 8 -3.39 -3.17 19.21
C GLN A 8 -4.37 -2.56 18.18
N LEU A 9 -4.15 -1.30 17.81
CA LEU A 9 -5.00 -0.56 16.87
C LEU A 9 -4.26 -0.27 15.57
N VAL A 10 -5.00 -0.32 14.46
CA VAL A 10 -4.54 0.18 13.17
C VAL A 10 -4.76 1.69 13.16
N ILE A 11 -3.68 2.45 13.00
CA ILE A 11 -3.71 3.92 13.01
C ILE A 11 -3.20 4.47 11.68
N LEU A 12 -3.78 5.58 11.22
CA LEU A 12 -3.19 6.38 10.16
C LEU A 12 -1.82 6.86 10.65
N ASP A 13 -0.81 6.66 9.82
CA ASP A 13 0.56 7.06 10.17
C ASP A 13 0.88 8.39 9.50
N GLU A 14 0.80 8.38 8.17
CA GLU A 14 1.06 9.52 7.31
C GLU A 14 0.02 9.52 6.19
N GLU A 15 -0.42 10.70 5.79
CA GLU A 15 -1.28 10.95 4.64
C GLU A 15 -0.54 11.90 3.70
N TYR A 16 -0.54 11.56 2.42
CA TYR A 16 0.18 12.30 1.39
C TYR A 16 -0.79 12.67 0.28
N GLU A 17 -0.97 13.97 0.06
CA GLU A 17 -1.59 14.48 -1.15
C GLU A 17 -0.49 14.71 -2.19
N VAL A 18 -0.53 13.98 -3.30
CA VAL A 18 0.35 14.24 -4.42
C VAL A 18 -0.23 15.41 -5.20
N SER A 19 0.18 16.63 -4.86
CA SER A 19 -0.07 17.80 -5.71
C SER A 19 0.79 17.69 -6.97
N GLU A 20 0.19 17.80 -8.16
CA GLU A 20 0.89 17.88 -9.46
C GLU A 20 1.78 19.14 -9.50
N GLY A 21 2.96 19.08 -8.89
CA GLY A 21 3.87 20.22 -8.81
C GLY A 21 4.85 20.13 -7.64
N VAL A 22 6.07 19.70 -7.96
CA VAL A 22 7.30 19.97 -7.20
C VAL A 22 7.39 19.32 -5.80
N GLY A 23 8.08 18.17 -5.79
CA GLY A 23 9.21 18.00 -4.89
C GLY A 23 8.90 17.69 -3.43
N SER A 24 8.17 16.61 -3.17
CA SER A 24 8.33 15.89 -1.90
C SER A 24 8.81 14.48 -2.19
N ASN A 25 10.13 14.31 -2.43
CA ASN A 25 10.84 13.04 -2.32
C ASN A 25 10.88 12.59 -0.85
N ARG A 26 9.72 12.53 -0.19
CA ARG A 26 9.62 12.03 1.16
C ARG A 26 9.46 10.53 1.04
N SER A 27 10.61 9.85 1.04
CA SER A 27 10.65 8.39 1.07
C SER A 27 9.94 7.93 2.34
N VAL A 28 8.75 7.36 2.19
CA VAL A 28 8.15 6.55 3.25
C VAL A 28 9.21 5.53 3.67
N SER A 29 9.57 5.48 4.95
CA SER A 29 10.52 4.48 5.44
C SER A 29 9.85 3.12 5.39
N LEU A 30 9.93 2.48 4.22
CA LEU A 30 9.42 1.14 3.97
C LEU A 30 10.36 0.07 4.53
N THR A 31 11.27 0.42 5.46
CA THR A 31 12.23 -0.51 6.09
C THR A 31 11.58 -1.47 7.09
N THR A 32 10.30 -1.25 7.43
CA THR A 32 9.50 -2.08 8.34
C THR A 32 8.17 -2.45 7.70
N SER A 33 7.55 -3.55 8.15
CA SER A 33 6.23 -3.94 7.63
C SER A 33 5.19 -2.83 7.84
N THR A 34 4.48 -2.47 6.78
CA THR A 34 3.48 -1.37 6.80
C THR A 34 2.33 -1.62 5.83
N PHE A 35 1.19 -0.99 6.08
CA PHE A 35 0.05 -0.98 5.16
C PHE A 35 -0.07 0.37 4.47
N ILE A 36 -0.26 0.32 3.16
CA ILE A 36 -0.38 1.49 2.30
C ILE A 36 -1.74 1.41 1.61
N VAL A 37 -2.50 2.50 1.66
CA VAL A 37 -3.68 2.68 0.82
C VAL A 37 -3.32 3.74 -0.20
N TYR A 38 -3.38 3.39 -1.49
CA TYR A 38 -2.91 4.25 -2.57
C TYR A 38 -3.99 4.41 -3.62
N SER A 39 -4.39 5.66 -3.89
CA SER A 39 -5.28 6.02 -4.98
C SER A 39 -4.44 6.30 -6.22
N TYR A 40 -4.53 5.41 -7.21
CA TYR A 40 -3.70 5.52 -8.41
C TYR A 40 -4.51 6.05 -9.60
N LYS A 41 -4.00 7.06 -10.30
CA LYS A 41 -4.60 7.55 -11.56
C LYS A 41 -4.29 6.56 -12.69
N TYR A 42 -5.21 5.64 -12.95
CA TYR A 42 -5.08 4.64 -14.01
C TYR A 42 -5.74 5.13 -15.29
N GLN A 43 -4.92 5.37 -16.32
CA GLN A 43 -5.37 5.68 -17.68
C GLN A 43 -5.51 4.39 -18.47
N HIS A 44 -6.74 4.08 -18.88
CA HIS A 44 -7.10 2.93 -19.70
C HIS A 44 -6.74 3.18 -21.17
N ASP A 45 -6.51 2.10 -21.91
CA ASP A 45 -6.15 2.15 -23.33
C ASP A 45 -7.25 2.76 -24.21
N ASP A 46 -8.51 2.72 -23.76
CA ASP A 46 -9.67 3.33 -24.43
C ASP A 46 -9.86 4.82 -24.11
N GLY A 47 -8.91 5.42 -23.38
CA GLY A 47 -8.92 6.83 -23.01
C GLY A 47 -9.69 7.15 -21.72
N ARG A 48 -10.34 6.16 -21.07
CA ARG A 48 -10.95 6.39 -19.75
C ARG A 48 -9.87 6.59 -18.69
N VAL A 49 -10.21 7.35 -17.63
CA VAL A 49 -9.38 7.49 -16.44
C VAL A 49 -10.16 7.00 -15.24
N SER A 50 -9.52 6.19 -14.40
CA SER A 50 -10.08 5.69 -13.15
C SER A 50 -9.11 5.92 -12.00
N TYR A 51 -9.63 5.95 -10.77
CA TYR A 51 -8.85 6.13 -9.56
C TYR A 51 -9.04 4.94 -8.61
N PRO A 52 -8.54 3.74 -8.95
CA PRO A 52 -8.62 2.60 -8.06
C PRO A 52 -7.89 2.83 -6.74
N LEU A 53 -8.58 2.56 -5.62
CA LEU A 53 -7.96 2.43 -4.31
C LEU A 53 -7.32 1.05 -4.18
N CYS A 54 -6.02 1.05 -3.97
CA CYS A 54 -5.20 -0.16 -3.83
C CYS A 54 -4.74 -0.29 -2.38
N PHE A 55 -4.96 -1.46 -1.79
CA PHE A 55 -4.38 -1.83 -0.51
C PHE A 55 -3.07 -2.59 -0.77
N ILE A 56 -1.94 -2.03 -0.34
CA ILE A 56 -0.62 -2.61 -0.54
C ILE A 56 -0.03 -2.95 0.83
N PHE A 57 0.26 -4.22 1.06
CA PHE A 57 1.01 -4.67 2.21
C PHE A 57 2.50 -4.74 1.85
N SER A 58 3.31 -3.85 2.44
CA SER A 58 4.76 -3.92 2.33
C SER A 58 5.32 -4.79 3.46
N SER A 59 5.98 -5.89 3.09
CA SER A 59 6.57 -6.86 4.03
C SER A 59 8.04 -7.17 3.67
N PRO A 60 8.96 -6.20 3.82
CA PRO A 60 10.36 -6.39 3.46
C PRO A 60 11.01 -7.59 4.16
N VAL A 61 11.83 -8.35 3.46
CA VAL A 61 12.52 -9.56 3.98
C VAL A 61 13.43 -9.29 5.18
N GLY A 62 13.88 -8.05 5.38
CA GLY A 62 14.69 -7.63 6.54
C GLY A 62 13.89 -7.27 7.80
N CYS A 63 12.56 -7.36 7.78
CA CYS A 63 11.71 -7.01 8.93
C CYS A 63 11.84 -8.04 10.06
N LYS A 64 11.70 -7.58 11.31
CA LYS A 64 11.63 -8.46 12.48
C LYS A 64 10.47 -9.47 12.33
N PRO A 65 10.69 -10.78 12.56
CA PRO A 65 9.64 -11.80 12.42
C PRO A 65 8.37 -11.49 13.22
N GLU A 66 8.51 -10.96 14.43
CA GLU A 66 7.40 -10.55 15.29
C GLU A 66 6.51 -9.48 14.64
N GLN A 67 7.11 -8.47 13.99
CA GLN A 67 6.35 -7.46 13.26
C GLN A 67 5.69 -8.05 12.03
N GLN A 68 6.39 -8.90 11.30
CA GLN A 68 5.82 -9.54 10.12
C GLN A 68 4.59 -10.39 10.47
N MET A 69 4.65 -11.17 11.55
CA MET A 69 3.51 -11.95 12.05
C MET A 69 2.34 -11.05 12.47
N MET A 70 2.61 -9.96 13.20
CA MET A 70 1.58 -9.03 13.67
C MET A 70 0.82 -8.37 12.51
N TYR A 71 1.55 -7.91 11.48
CA TYR A 71 0.94 -7.33 10.29
C TYR A 71 0.21 -8.38 9.45
N ALA A 72 0.81 -9.54 9.19
CA ALA A 72 0.17 -10.62 8.43
C ALA A 72 -1.14 -11.09 9.10
N GLY A 73 -1.16 -11.24 10.43
CA GLY A 73 -2.36 -11.61 11.18
C GLY A 73 -3.46 -10.56 11.14
N SER A 74 -3.09 -9.27 11.03
CA SER A 74 -4.04 -8.16 10.97
C SER A 74 -4.55 -7.86 9.55
N LYS A 75 -3.83 -8.30 8.51
CA LYS A 75 -4.13 -8.03 7.09
C LYS A 75 -5.57 -8.34 6.72
N ASN A 76 -6.01 -9.57 6.99
CA ASN A 76 -7.34 -10.03 6.57
C ASN A 76 -8.48 -9.26 7.23
N LYS A 77 -8.31 -8.91 8.52
CA LYS A 77 -9.29 -8.10 9.24
C LYS A 77 -9.35 -6.68 8.66
N LEU A 78 -8.18 -6.09 8.38
CA LEU A 78 -8.09 -4.75 7.84
C LEU A 78 -8.70 -4.68 6.45
N VAL A 79 -8.33 -5.58 5.53
CA VAL A 79 -8.89 -5.69 4.17
C VAL A 79 -10.42 -5.79 4.20
N LYS A 80 -10.98 -6.63 5.08
CA LYS A 80 -12.44 -6.74 5.24
C LYS A 80 -13.08 -5.46 5.77
N THR A 81 -12.39 -4.73 6.64
CA THR A 81 -12.90 -3.49 7.24
C THR A 81 -12.91 -2.33 6.24
N VAL A 82 -11.90 -2.26 5.38
CA VAL A 82 -11.77 -1.19 4.37
C VAL A 82 -12.50 -1.50 3.06
N GLU A 83 -13.04 -2.72 2.92
CA GLU A 83 -13.78 -3.20 1.73
C GLU A 83 -13.03 -3.00 0.39
N LEU A 84 -11.70 -2.95 0.44
CA LEU A 84 -10.86 -2.78 -0.74
C LEU A 84 -10.67 -4.12 -1.46
N THR A 85 -10.99 -4.13 -2.75
CA THR A 85 -10.91 -5.33 -3.61
C THR A 85 -9.54 -5.53 -4.24
N LYS A 86 -8.76 -4.45 -4.41
CA LYS A 86 -7.43 -4.45 -5.02
C LYS A 86 -6.37 -4.55 -3.93
N VAL A 87 -6.06 -5.79 -3.54
CA VAL A 87 -5.12 -6.11 -2.45
C VAL A 87 -3.83 -6.70 -3.01
N PHE A 88 -2.71 -6.07 -2.70
CA PHE A 88 -1.38 -6.45 -3.17
C PHE A 88 -0.39 -6.62 -2.02
N GLU A 89 0.68 -7.36 -2.27
CA GLU A 89 1.78 -7.56 -1.33
C GLU A 89 3.12 -7.41 -2.05
N ILE A 90 4.05 -6.67 -1.44
CA ILE A 90 5.42 -6.48 -1.92
C ILE A 90 6.42 -6.91 -0.84
N ARG A 91 7.53 -7.53 -1.26
CA ARG A 91 8.60 -7.99 -0.38
C ARG A 91 9.90 -7.22 -0.55
N ASN A 92 10.04 -6.48 -1.64
CA ASN A 92 11.03 -5.44 -1.78
C ASN A 92 10.30 -4.10 -1.99
N THR A 93 10.80 -3.05 -1.36
CA THR A 93 10.23 -1.71 -1.44
C THR A 93 10.45 -1.09 -2.82
N GLU A 94 11.51 -1.53 -3.49
CA GLU A 94 11.84 -1.15 -4.87
C GLU A 94 10.85 -1.75 -5.89
N ASP A 95 10.12 -2.81 -5.52
CA ASP A 95 9.11 -3.42 -6.40
C ASP A 95 7.88 -2.51 -6.57
N LEU A 96 7.69 -1.53 -5.67
CA LEU A 96 6.56 -0.62 -5.73
C LEU A 96 6.82 0.49 -6.76
N THR A 97 6.73 0.16 -8.03
CA THR A 97 6.83 1.11 -9.15
C THR A 97 5.47 1.34 -9.83
N GLU A 98 5.41 2.38 -10.66
CA GLU A 98 4.21 2.65 -11.46
C GLU A 98 3.92 1.49 -12.43
N GLU A 99 4.95 0.94 -13.07
CA GLU A 99 4.83 -0.17 -14.01
C GLU A 99 4.29 -1.43 -13.31
N TRP A 100 4.82 -1.75 -12.13
CA TRP A 100 4.33 -2.87 -11.33
C TRP A 100 2.85 -2.69 -10.97
N LEU A 101 2.47 -1.49 -10.53
CA LEU A 101 1.08 -1.23 -10.14
C LEU A 101 0.14 -1.28 -11.35
N ARG A 102 0.55 -0.75 -12.50
CA ARG A 102 -0.18 -0.86 -13.76
C ARG A 102 -0.38 -2.32 -14.18
N GLU A 103 0.66 -3.13 -14.12
CA GLU A 103 0.59 -4.57 -14.42
C GLU A 103 -0.43 -5.26 -13.50
N LYS A 104 -0.35 -5.00 -12.18
CA LYS A 104 -1.29 -5.56 -11.20
C LYS A 104 -2.73 -5.11 -11.44
N LEU A 105 -2.94 -3.87 -11.85
CA LEU A 105 -4.26 -3.32 -12.14
C LEU A 105 -4.84 -3.83 -13.45
N GLY A 106 -4.00 -4.15 -14.44
CA GLY A 106 -4.42 -4.74 -15.70
C GLY A 106 -5.15 -6.08 -15.54
N PHE A 107 -4.86 -6.84 -14.47
CA PHE A 107 -5.61 -8.08 -14.14
C PHE A 107 -7.08 -7.85 -13.77
N PHE A 108 -7.46 -6.60 -13.45
CA PHE A 108 -8.82 -6.21 -13.07
C PHE A 108 -9.50 -5.31 -14.11
N GLY A 109 -8.82 -5.03 -15.22
CA GLY A 109 -9.29 -4.17 -16.32
C GLY A 109 -10.09 -4.92 -17.35
#